data_AF-A0A821Y3X5-F1
#
_entry.id   AF-A0A821Y3X5-F1
#
_cell.length_a   1.000
_cell.length_b   1.000
_cell.length_c   1.000
_cell.angle_alpha   90.00
_cell.angle_beta   90.00
_cell.angle_gamma   90.00
#
_symmetry.space_group_name_H-M   'P 1'
#
loop_
_entity.id
_entity.type
_entity.pdbx_description
1 polymer ?
#
loop_
_entity_poly.entity_id
_entity_poly.type
_entity_poly.pdbx_seq_one_letter_code
_entity_poly.pdbx_strand_id
1 'polypeptide(L)'
;DPQLSTLTNRIKQEINGEGWDRMGKLMLKVGHFNQAQELYNELLENASIDSNRAHIYHQLGWLKDDQGKYPEAAKFYEKCLEIYRKTLPENDVSLAFTYGNIGLVYKNMGEYSKALGFYEKANKIFEISLPAN
;
A
#
# COMPACT_ATOMS: atom_id res chain seq x y z
N ASP A 1 -12.59 15.73 14.79
CA ASP A 1 -12.34 17.16 14.52
C ASP A 1 -13.17 17.59 13.31
N PRO A 2 -14.17 18.48 13.48
CA PRO A 2 -15.06 18.94 12.42
C PRO A 2 -14.35 19.70 11.29
N GLN A 3 -13.18 20.32 11.56
CA GLN A 3 -12.44 21.01 10.51
C GLN A 3 -11.77 20.02 9.55
N LEU A 4 -11.25 18.91 10.07
CA LEU A 4 -10.61 17.89 9.23
C LEU A 4 -11.61 17.12 8.38
N SER A 5 -12.81 16.81 8.88
CA SER A 5 -13.87 16.18 8.07
C SER A 5 -14.36 17.08 6.94
N THR A 6 -14.50 18.38 7.22
CA THR A 6 -14.89 19.38 6.22
C THR A 6 -13.79 19.58 5.18
N LEU A 7 -12.52 19.63 5.59
CA LEU A 7 -11.36 19.70 4.70
C LEU A 7 -11.25 18.45 3.82
N THR A 8 -11.47 17.26 4.41
CA THR A 8 -11.48 15.99 3.68
C THR A 8 -12.57 16.01 2.63
N ASN A 9 -13.81 16.36 2.97
CA ASN A 9 -14.93 16.42 2.02
C ASN A 9 -14.78 17.49 0.93
N ARG A 10 -14.13 18.62 1.22
CA ARG A 10 -13.91 19.69 0.24
C ARG A 10 -12.83 19.31 -0.76
N ILE A 11 -11.75 18.71 -0.26
CA ILE A 11 -10.72 18.06 -1.07
C ILE A 11 -11.33 16.88 -1.87
N LYS A 12 -12.48 16.31 -1.43
CA LYS A 12 -13.20 15.28 -2.21
C LYS A 12 -13.76 15.71 -3.52
N GLN A 13 -14.13 16.97 -3.58
CA GLN A 13 -14.77 17.52 -4.76
C GLN A 13 -13.76 18.19 -5.69
N GLU A 14 -12.55 18.47 -5.21
CA GLU A 14 -11.60 19.34 -5.91
C GLU A 14 -10.39 18.61 -6.50
N ILE A 15 -10.05 17.36 -6.09
CA ILE A 15 -8.81 16.71 -6.53
C ILE A 15 -9.01 15.33 -7.18
N ASN A 16 -8.42 15.19 -8.36
CA ASN A 16 -8.08 13.97 -9.07
C ASN A 16 -7.18 13.03 -8.22
N GLY A 17 -7.11 11.74 -8.59
CA GLY A 17 -6.66 10.61 -7.74
C GLY A 17 -5.37 10.78 -6.93
N GLU A 18 -4.44 11.66 -7.32
CA GLU A 18 -3.22 11.97 -6.56
C GLU A 18 -3.44 12.80 -5.29
N GLY A 19 -4.47 13.65 -5.24
CA GLY A 19 -4.75 14.49 -4.07
C GLY A 19 -5.10 13.67 -2.83
N TRP A 20 -5.79 12.56 -3.06
CA TRP A 20 -6.20 11.63 -2.03
C TRP A 20 -5.08 10.88 -1.37
N ASP A 21 -4.15 10.39 -2.18
CA ASP A 21 -2.98 9.68 -1.70
C ASP A 21 -2.15 10.60 -0.78
N ARG A 22 -1.94 11.85 -1.19
CA ARG A 22 -1.20 12.84 -0.38
C ARG A 22 -1.91 13.13 0.93
N MET A 23 -3.24 13.27 0.91
CA MET A 23 -4.03 13.49 2.12
C MET A 23 -3.96 12.29 3.07
N GLY A 24 -4.18 11.07 2.57
CA GLY A 24 -4.09 9.86 3.38
C GLY A 24 -2.70 9.70 4.01
N LYS A 25 -1.63 9.91 3.24
CA LYS A 25 -0.25 9.92 3.75
C LYS A 25 -0.01 11.00 4.80
N LEU A 26 -0.57 12.20 4.63
CA LEU A 26 -0.48 13.25 5.63
C LEU A 26 -1.18 12.84 6.92
N MET A 27 -2.41 12.32 6.83
CA MET A 27 -3.18 11.81 7.97
C MET A 27 -2.39 10.75 8.74
N LEU A 28 -1.71 9.84 8.04
CA LEU A 28 -0.81 8.86 8.66
C LEU A 28 0.35 9.53 9.41
N LYS A 29 1.03 10.51 8.79
CA LYS A 29 2.13 11.24 9.44
C LYS A 29 1.71 12.04 10.67
N VAL A 30 0.50 12.60 10.68
CA VAL A 30 -0.02 13.37 11.82
C VAL A 30 -0.72 12.49 12.86
N GLY A 31 -0.71 11.15 12.71
CA GLY A 31 -1.27 10.19 13.68
C GLY A 31 -2.79 10.02 13.60
N HIS A 32 -3.43 10.54 12.55
CA HIS A 32 -4.87 10.45 12.31
C HIS A 32 -5.24 9.12 11.62
N PHE A 33 -4.82 8.00 12.22
CA PHE A 33 -4.91 6.67 11.60
C PHE A 33 -6.33 6.21 11.26
N ASN A 34 -7.31 6.51 12.12
CA ASN A 34 -8.71 6.12 11.88
C ASN A 34 -9.28 6.84 10.66
N GLN A 35 -8.95 8.12 10.48
CA GLN A 35 -9.44 8.92 9.36
C GLN A 35 -8.75 8.52 8.06
N ALA A 36 -7.45 8.19 8.10
CA ALA A 36 -6.77 7.58 6.97
C ALA A 36 -7.44 6.26 6.56
N GLN A 37 -7.81 5.41 7.54
CA GLN A 37 -8.50 4.15 7.27
C GLN A 37 -9.88 4.36 6.62
N GLU A 38 -10.69 5.27 7.16
CA GLU A 38 -12.00 5.62 6.61
C GLU A 38 -11.88 6.12 5.16
N LEU A 39 -10.92 7.02 4.90
CA LEU A 39 -10.65 7.53 3.56
C LEU A 39 -10.29 6.40 2.59
N TYR A 40 -9.34 5.52 2.95
CA TYR A 40 -8.93 4.43 2.07
C TYR A 40 -10.03 3.40 1.83
N ASN A 41 -10.88 3.12 2.83
CA ASN A 41 -12.03 2.23 2.64
C ASN A 41 -13.04 2.82 1.65
N GLU A 42 -13.37 4.10 1.77
CA GLU A 42 -14.28 4.78 0.85
C GLU A 42 -13.71 4.84 -0.58
N LEU A 43 -12.42 5.11 -0.72
CA LEU A 43 -11.75 5.07 -2.02
C LEU A 43 -11.81 3.66 -2.62
N LEU A 44 -11.67 2.62 -1.81
CA LEU A 44 -11.71 1.23 -2.27
C LEU A 44 -13.11 0.82 -2.76
N GLU A 45 -14.17 1.30 -2.10
CA GLU A 45 -15.57 1.09 -2.51
C GLU A 45 -15.88 1.76 -3.84
N ASN A 46 -15.32 2.94 -4.08
CA ASN A 46 -15.55 3.73 -5.30
C ASN A 46 -14.54 3.45 -6.43
N ALA A 47 -13.52 2.63 -6.20
CA ALA A 47 -12.49 2.34 -7.18
C ALA A 47 -13.00 1.41 -8.29
N SER A 48 -13.19 1.98 -9.49
CA SER A 48 -13.63 1.29 -10.70
C SER A 48 -12.51 0.61 -11.50
N ILE A 49 -11.25 0.94 -11.22
CA ILE A 49 -10.07 0.45 -11.93
C ILE A 49 -9.18 -0.34 -10.97
N ASP A 50 -8.75 -1.53 -11.39
CA ASP A 50 -7.92 -2.44 -10.59
C ASP A 50 -6.63 -1.80 -10.08
N SER A 51 -5.94 -0.99 -10.90
CA SER A 51 -4.72 -0.29 -10.48
C SER A 51 -4.94 0.64 -9.27
N ASN A 52 -6.07 1.35 -9.21
CA ASN A 52 -6.41 2.18 -8.05
C ASN A 52 -6.66 1.32 -6.81
N ARG A 53 -7.36 0.18 -6.97
CA ARG A 53 -7.61 -0.77 -5.87
C ARG A 53 -6.31 -1.32 -5.31
N ALA A 54 -5.35 -1.67 -6.17
CA ALA A 54 -4.03 -2.15 -5.76
C ALA A 54 -3.27 -1.10 -4.96
N HIS A 55 -3.27 0.16 -5.42
CA HIS A 55 -2.65 1.26 -4.69
C HIS A 55 -3.29 1.47 -3.32
N ILE A 56 -4.62 1.47 -3.23
CA ILE A 56 -5.34 1.64 -1.96
C ILE A 56 -5.05 0.49 -1.00
N TYR A 57 -4.99 -0.75 -1.49
CA TYR A 57 -4.59 -1.89 -0.67
C TYR A 57 -3.15 -1.75 -0.15
N HIS A 58 -2.22 -1.22 -0.95
CA HIS A 58 -0.86 -0.95 -0.49
C HIS A 58 -0.86 0.03 0.69
N GLN A 59 -1.61 1.13 0.58
CA GLN A 59 -1.70 2.13 1.66
C GLN A 59 -2.34 1.59 2.93
N LEU A 60 -3.40 0.77 2.81
CA LEU A 60 -4.01 0.08 3.94
C LEU A 60 -3.02 -0.90 4.59
N GLY A 61 -2.21 -1.61 3.78
CA GLY A 61 -1.13 -2.46 4.28
C GLY A 61 -0.12 -1.68 5.10
N TRP A 62 0.33 -0.53 4.58
CA TRP A 62 1.27 0.34 5.28
C TRP A 62 0.71 0.88 6.60
N LEU A 63 -0.53 1.36 6.58
CA LEU A 63 -1.23 1.81 7.77
C LEU A 63 -1.27 0.72 8.86
N LYS A 64 -1.55 -0.54 8.49
CA LYS A 64 -1.60 -1.64 9.46
C LYS A 64 -0.21 -2.02 9.97
N ASP A 65 0.81 -1.96 9.13
CA ASP A 65 2.20 -2.21 9.54
C ASP A 65 2.68 -1.16 10.57
N ASP A 66 2.39 0.11 10.32
CA ASP A 66 2.72 1.22 11.24
C ASP A 66 1.98 1.09 12.58
N GLN A 67 0.76 0.55 12.57
CA GLN A 67 0.01 0.20 13.78
C GLN A 67 0.50 -1.07 14.49
N GLY A 68 1.50 -1.78 13.96
CA GLY A 68 1.97 -3.07 14.48
C GLY A 68 1.00 -4.24 14.23
N LYS A 69 -0.02 -4.05 13.39
CA LYS A 69 -1.03 -5.07 13.04
C LYS A 69 -0.56 -5.92 11.85
N TYR A 70 0.56 -6.60 12.04
CA TYR A 70 1.28 -7.31 10.98
C TYR A 70 0.43 -8.32 10.19
N PRO A 71 -0.43 -9.16 10.81
CA PRO A 71 -1.27 -10.09 10.04
C PRO A 71 -2.30 -9.39 9.15
N GLU A 72 -2.81 -8.23 9.55
CA GLU A 72 -3.71 -7.41 8.71
C GLU A 72 -2.93 -6.75 7.57
N ALA A 73 -1.73 -6.24 7.86
CA ALA A 73 -0.85 -5.63 6.87
C ALA A 73 -0.50 -6.61 5.74
N ALA A 74 -0.11 -7.84 6.09
CA ALA A 74 0.19 -8.91 5.13
C ALA A 74 -0.99 -9.16 4.18
N LYS A 75 -2.21 -9.28 4.71
CA LYS A 75 -3.43 -9.51 3.89
C LYS A 75 -3.67 -8.39 2.88
N PHE A 76 -3.45 -7.13 3.27
CA PHE A 76 -3.64 -6.00 2.37
C PHE A 76 -2.55 -5.95 1.29
N TYR A 77 -1.28 -6.16 1.65
CA TYR A 77 -0.22 -6.26 0.66
C TYR A 77 -0.38 -7.46 -0.28
N GLU A 78 -0.89 -8.59 0.19
CA GLU A 78 -1.19 -9.75 -0.67
C GLU A 78 -2.31 -9.44 -1.69
N LYS A 79 -3.36 -8.71 -1.29
CA LYS A 79 -4.39 -8.23 -2.24
C LYS A 79 -3.84 -7.25 -3.27
N CYS A 80 -2.97 -6.34 -2.85
CA CYS A 80 -2.25 -5.43 -3.76
C CYS A 80 -1.42 -6.24 -4.77
N LEU A 81 -0.64 -7.20 -4.28
CA LEU A 81 0.21 -8.06 -5.10
C LEU A 81 -0.60 -8.89 -6.10
N GLU A 82 -1.75 -9.43 -5.70
CA GLU A 82 -2.61 -10.20 -6.59
C GLU A 82 -3.03 -9.39 -7.83
N ILE A 83 -3.41 -8.13 -7.61
CA ILE A 83 -3.80 -7.24 -8.70
C ILE A 83 -2.59 -6.88 -9.55
N TYR A 84 -1.49 -6.43 -8.94
CA TYR A 84 -0.30 -6.05 -9.70
C TYR A 84 0.27 -7.18 -10.54
N ARG A 85 0.21 -8.43 -10.08
CA ARG A 85 0.61 -9.60 -10.88
C ARG A 85 -0.25 -9.83 -12.12
N LYS A 86 -1.50 -9.34 -12.13
CA LYS A 86 -2.42 -9.44 -13.27
C LYS A 86 -2.31 -8.26 -14.22
N THR A 87 -1.90 -7.09 -13.71
CA THR A 87 -1.98 -5.83 -14.46
C THR A 87 -0.63 -5.25 -14.89
N LEU A 88 0.47 -5.64 -14.23
CA LEU A 88 1.81 -5.09 -14.48
C LEU A 88 2.73 -6.13 -15.14
N PRO A 89 3.75 -5.68 -15.90
CA PRO A 89 4.84 -6.54 -16.34
C PRO A 89 5.54 -7.23 -15.15
N GLU A 90 6.07 -8.44 -15.36
CA GLU A 90 6.72 -9.21 -14.29
C GLU A 90 7.97 -8.53 -13.69
N ASN A 91 8.60 -7.63 -14.45
CA ASN A 91 9.75 -6.85 -14.03
C ASN A 91 9.39 -5.44 -13.48
N ASP A 92 8.11 -5.15 -13.26
CA ASP A 92 7.69 -3.87 -12.71
C ASP A 92 8.15 -3.70 -11.26
N VAL A 93 8.79 -2.58 -10.95
CA VAL A 93 9.35 -2.27 -9.63
C VAL A 93 8.28 -2.23 -8.52
N SER A 94 7.01 -1.99 -8.86
CA SER A 94 5.90 -1.99 -7.90
C SER A 94 5.65 -3.38 -7.31
N LEU A 95 5.91 -4.45 -8.08
CA LEU A 95 5.88 -5.83 -7.58
C LEU A 95 7.01 -6.06 -6.57
N ALA A 96 8.22 -5.56 -6.85
CA ALA A 96 9.36 -5.69 -5.96
C ALA A 96 9.13 -4.99 -4.61
N PHE A 97 8.62 -3.77 -4.63
CA PHE A 97 8.26 -3.05 -3.40
C PHE A 97 7.18 -3.76 -2.59
N THR A 98 6.14 -4.28 -3.26
CA THR A 98 5.08 -5.02 -2.56
C THR A 98 5.61 -6.31 -1.93
N TYR A 99 6.45 -7.06 -2.64
CA TYR A 99 7.12 -8.24 -2.07
C TYR A 99 8.01 -7.86 -0.88
N GLY A 100 8.79 -6.79 -0.99
CA GLY A 100 9.65 -6.31 0.09
C GLY A 100 8.85 -5.93 1.34
N ASN A 101 7.70 -5.27 1.18
CA ASN A 101 6.82 -4.91 2.28
C ASN A 101 6.20 -6.14 2.97
N ILE A 102 5.80 -7.16 2.20
CA ILE A 102 5.35 -8.43 2.76
C ILE A 102 6.49 -9.10 3.54
N GLY A 103 7.71 -9.10 2.98
CA GLY A 103 8.91 -9.60 3.65
C GLY A 103 9.20 -8.87 4.97
N LEU A 104 9.04 -7.54 5.00
CA LEU A 104 9.18 -6.72 6.20
C LEU A 104 8.16 -7.10 7.27
N VAL A 105 6.91 -7.26 6.89
CA VAL A 105 5.83 -7.65 7.80
C VAL A 105 6.10 -9.05 8.40
N TYR A 106 6.52 -10.03 7.59
CA TYR A 106 6.89 -11.36 8.12
C TYR A 106 8.11 -11.31 9.02
N LYS A 107 9.11 -10.48 8.70
CA LYS A 107 10.28 -10.26 9.57
C LYS A 107 9.84 -9.70 10.93
N ASN A 108 8.93 -8.73 10.95
CA ASN A 108 8.40 -8.13 12.18
C ASN A 108 7.60 -9.14 13.02
N MET A 109 7.01 -10.16 12.41
CA MET A 109 6.37 -11.30 13.09
C MET A 109 7.34 -12.39 13.57
N GLY A 110 8.66 -12.26 13.29
CA GLY A 110 9.65 -13.29 13.60
C GLY A 110 9.67 -14.47 12.62
N GLU A 111 8.95 -14.37 11.51
CA GLU A 111 8.80 -15.41 10.48
C GLU A 111 9.90 -15.27 9.41
N TYR A 112 11.15 -15.41 9.84
CA TYR A 112 12.33 -15.06 9.03
C TYR A 112 12.44 -15.85 7.72
N SER A 113 12.08 -17.14 7.71
CA SER A 113 12.13 -17.95 6.49
C SER A 113 11.14 -17.46 5.43
N LYS A 114 9.93 -17.03 5.85
CA LYS A 114 8.95 -16.42 4.93
C LYS A 114 9.46 -15.07 4.44
N ALA A 115 9.99 -14.25 5.35
CA ALA A 115 10.54 -12.95 5.01
C ALA A 115 11.63 -13.05 3.94
N LEU A 116 12.58 -13.99 4.11
CA LEU A 116 13.66 -14.23 3.16
C LEU A 116 13.12 -14.56 1.76
N GLY A 117 12.17 -15.51 1.66
CA GLY A 117 11.60 -15.89 0.37
C GLY A 117 10.85 -14.75 -0.34
N PHE A 118 10.33 -13.77 0.41
CA PHE A 118 9.74 -12.56 -0.16
C PHE A 118 10.79 -11.54 -0.61
N TYR A 119 11.86 -11.35 0.16
CA TYR A 119 12.97 -10.49 -0.25
C TYR A 119 13.71 -11.01 -1.48
N GLU A 120 13.88 -12.33 -1.61
CA GLU A 120 14.48 -12.94 -2.81
C GLU A 120 13.65 -12.65 -4.07
N LYS A 121 12.32 -12.70 -3.98
CA LYS A 121 11.42 -12.33 -5.09
C LYS A 121 11.55 -10.86 -5.44
N ALA A 122 11.64 -9.98 -4.45
CA ALA A 122 11.84 -8.55 -4.67
C ALA A 122 13.19 -8.27 -5.37
N ASN A 123 14.28 -8.87 -4.88
CA ASN A 123 15.62 -8.71 -5.45
C ASN A 123 15.70 -9.19 -6.89
N LYS A 124 15.10 -10.35 -7.22
CA LYS A 124 15.05 -10.86 -8.58
C LYS A 124 14.42 -9.86 -9.58
N ILE A 125 13.39 -9.14 -9.15
CA ILE A 125 12.76 -8.11 -9.99
C ILE A 125 13.68 -6.91 -10.13
N PHE A 126 14.31 -6.45 -9.04
CA PHE A 126 15.26 -5.34 -9.09
C PHE A 126 16.44 -5.63 -10.03
N GLU A 127 16.99 -6.83 -9.98
CA GLU A 127 18.07 -7.30 -10.87
C GLU A 127 17.68 -7.25 -12.35
N ILE A 128 16.43 -7.56 -12.69
CA ILE A 128 15.93 -7.51 -14.07
C ILE A 128 15.61 -6.07 -14.49
N SER A 129 15.15 -5.23 -13.56
CA SER A 129 14.69 -3.87 -13.84
C SER A 129 15.83 -2.83 -13.97
N LEU A 130 16.98 -3.10 -13.35
CA LEU A 130 18.14 -2.21 -13.42
C LEU A 130 19.01 -2.62 -14.62
N PRO A 131 19.38 -1.68 -15.52
CA PRO A 131 20.34 -1.99 -16.57
C PRO A 131 21.68 -2.39 -15.93
N ALA A 132 22.32 -3.43 -16.49
CA ALA A 132 23.67 -3.79 -16.10
C ALA A 132 24.59 -2.58 -16.36
N ASN A 133 25.25 -2.10 -15.30
CA ASN A 133 26.20 -0.99 -15.34
C ASN A 133 27.45 -1.34 -16.14
#